data_AF-A0A543KFC8-F1
#
_entry.id   AF-A0A543KFC8-F1
#
_cell.length_a   1.000
_cell.length_b   1.000
_cell.length_c   1.000
_cell.angle_alpha   90.00
_cell.angle_beta   90.00
_cell.angle_gamma   90.00
#
_symmetry.space_group_name_H-M   'P 1'
#
loop_
_entity.id
_entity.type
_entity.pdbx_description
1 polymer ?
#
loop_
_entity_poly.entity_id
_entity_poly.type
_entity_poly.pdbx_seq_one_letter_code
_entity_poly.pdbx_strand_id
1 'polypeptide(L)'
;MAKSNAERLREFKARKEEEAKRASLTLAGVFKTPFYQFLPNDFDFSSDFSDCFEFIGLPVPEIKDDRGLEDVTHYNDDLAAKMIEPNLGSLGRAEVMITALTEAAEDLAKHVNAYKRTEIKARLTEIETSDLSEPEAKKVALKEAARLNKMLDQLGKQVRHTFPQWKVIG
;
A
#
# COMPACT_ATOMS: atom_id res chain seq x y z
N MET A 1 41.20 -14.70 -9.17
CA MET A 1 40.71 -15.04 -7.82
C MET A 1 39.25 -14.67 -7.75
N ALA A 2 38.35 -15.62 -7.42
CA ALA A 2 36.94 -15.29 -7.21
C ALA A 2 36.82 -14.47 -5.93
N LYS A 3 36.15 -13.31 -6.00
CA LYS A 3 35.93 -12.45 -4.83
C LYS A 3 35.27 -13.24 -3.71
N SER A 4 35.77 -13.09 -2.49
CA SER A 4 35.18 -13.71 -1.31
C SER A 4 33.77 -13.18 -1.08
N ASN A 5 32.91 -13.94 -0.39
CA ASN A 5 31.56 -13.48 -0.05
C ASN A 5 31.57 -12.17 0.76
N ALA A 6 32.61 -11.96 1.59
CA ALA A 6 32.79 -10.73 2.34
C ALA A 6 33.09 -9.53 1.44
N GLU A 7 33.88 -9.70 0.39
CA GLU A 7 34.19 -8.64 -0.59
C GLU A 7 32.99 -8.32 -1.47
N ARG A 8 32.23 -9.33 -1.92
CA ARG A 8 30.98 -9.12 -2.67
C ARG A 8 29.94 -8.37 -1.84
N LEU A 9 29.84 -8.66 -0.54
CA LEU A 9 28.93 -7.97 0.36
C LEU A 9 29.36 -6.51 0.61
N ARG A 10 30.67 -6.25 0.73
CA ARG A 10 31.20 -4.89 0.84
C ARG A 10 30.97 -4.07 -0.42
N GLU A 11 31.19 -4.65 -1.60
CA GLU A 11 30.92 -3.97 -2.88
C GLU A 11 29.43 -3.73 -3.10
N PHE A 12 28.57 -4.68 -2.74
CA PHE A 12 27.13 -4.49 -2.82
C PHE A 12 26.64 -3.38 -1.88
N LYS A 13 27.13 -3.36 -0.63
CA LYS A 13 26.85 -2.28 0.33
C LYS A 13 27.38 -0.94 -0.17
N ALA A 14 28.61 -0.88 -0.68
CA ALA A 14 29.19 0.34 -1.24
C ALA A 14 28.39 0.84 -2.46
N ARG A 15 27.93 -0.06 -3.33
CA ARG A 15 27.11 0.29 -4.51
C ARG A 15 25.71 0.77 -4.10
N LYS A 16 25.08 0.14 -3.10
CA LYS A 16 23.83 0.59 -2.48
C LYS A 16 23.99 1.94 -1.78
N GLU A 17 25.11 2.16 -1.11
CA GLU A 17 25.44 3.40 -0.43
C GLU A 17 25.74 4.53 -1.43
N GLU A 18 26.39 4.24 -2.56
CA GLU A 18 26.57 5.18 -3.68
C GLU A 18 25.26 5.45 -4.43
N GLU A 19 24.38 4.46 -4.61
CA GLU A 19 23.05 4.63 -5.20
C GLU A 19 22.12 5.44 -4.28
N ALA A 20 22.11 5.17 -2.97
CA ALA A 20 21.38 5.94 -1.98
C ALA A 20 21.94 7.36 -1.83
N LYS A 21 23.27 7.53 -1.85
CA LYS A 21 23.90 8.85 -1.93
C LYS A 21 23.52 9.55 -3.23
N ARG A 22 23.50 8.90 -4.39
CA ARG A 22 23.03 9.54 -5.64
C ARG A 22 21.55 9.92 -5.61
N ALA A 23 20.68 9.11 -5.01
CA ALA A 23 19.26 9.40 -4.86
C ALA A 23 18.96 10.51 -3.84
N SER A 24 19.75 10.59 -2.77
CA SER A 24 19.64 11.63 -1.73
C SER A 24 20.36 12.94 -2.10
N LEU A 25 21.51 12.86 -2.77
CA LEU A 25 22.33 14.02 -3.17
C LEU A 25 21.73 14.83 -4.32
N THR A 26 20.75 14.32 -5.07
CA THR A 26 20.08 15.09 -6.14
C THR A 26 19.09 16.14 -5.61
N LEU A 27 18.68 16.08 -4.34
CA LEU A 27 17.69 17.01 -3.77
C LEU A 27 18.14 17.78 -2.53
N ALA A 28 19.31 17.44 -1.94
CA ALA A 28 19.89 18.05 -0.74
C ALA A 28 20.23 19.56 -0.82
N GLY A 29 19.87 20.25 -1.91
CA GLY A 29 19.91 21.70 -2.04
C GLY A 29 18.67 22.32 -2.70
N VAL A 30 17.71 21.50 -3.12
CA VAL A 30 16.48 21.93 -3.80
C VAL A 30 15.41 22.28 -2.78
N PHE A 31 15.20 21.41 -1.79
CA PHE A 31 14.21 21.61 -0.74
C PHE A 31 14.84 22.27 0.47
N LYS A 32 14.56 23.57 0.65
CA LYS A 32 15.14 24.38 1.74
C LYS A 32 14.30 24.38 3.01
N THR A 33 13.00 24.14 2.88
CA THR A 33 12.07 24.09 3.99
C THR A 33 11.80 22.63 4.34
N PRO A 34 11.98 22.20 5.60
CA PRO A 34 11.58 20.87 6.04
C PRO A 34 10.10 20.62 5.74
N PHE A 35 9.75 19.42 5.30
CA PHE A 35 8.40 19.12 4.82
C PHE A 35 7.33 19.32 5.90
N TYR A 36 7.59 18.95 7.15
CA TYR A 36 6.65 19.17 8.25
C TYR A 36 6.24 20.65 8.44
N GLN A 37 7.10 21.61 8.07
CA GLN A 37 6.78 23.05 8.16
C GLN A 37 5.92 23.54 7.01
N PHE A 38 5.84 22.77 5.91
CA PHE A 38 4.97 23.09 4.77
C PHE A 38 3.52 22.65 5.00
N LEU A 39 3.30 21.71 5.93
CA LEU A 39 1.97 21.22 6.24
C LEU A 39 1.12 22.31 6.92
N PRO A 40 -0.18 22.42 6.57
CA PRO A 40 -1.12 23.24 7.32
C PRO A 40 -1.16 22.85 8.81
N ASN A 41 -1.42 23.83 9.68
CA ASN A 41 -1.49 23.59 11.14
C ASN A 41 -2.60 22.61 11.54
N ASP A 42 -3.61 22.43 10.68
CA ASP A 42 -4.76 21.57 10.87
C ASP A 42 -4.69 20.26 10.07
N PHE A 43 -3.53 19.96 9.49
CA PHE A 43 -3.32 18.78 8.65
C PHE A 43 -3.65 17.45 9.37
N ASP A 44 -3.35 17.31 10.65
CA ASP A 44 -3.53 16.07 11.41
C ASP A 44 -4.94 15.89 12.01
N PHE A 45 -5.83 16.89 11.94
CA PHE A 45 -7.18 16.79 12.52
C PHE A 45 -8.32 17.41 11.69
N SER A 46 -8.03 18.08 10.57
CA SER A 46 -9.04 18.68 9.69
C SER A 46 -8.55 18.71 8.24
N SER A 47 -8.21 17.53 7.70
CA SER A 47 -7.81 17.36 6.31
C SER A 47 -8.36 16.07 5.71
N ASP A 48 -8.40 15.99 4.38
CA ASP A 48 -8.74 14.73 3.67
C ASP A 48 -7.84 13.56 4.10
N PHE A 49 -6.60 13.86 4.52
CA PHE A 49 -5.69 12.87 5.06
C PHE A 49 -6.15 12.36 6.44
N SER A 50 -6.51 13.24 7.38
CA SER A 50 -7.03 12.82 8.70
C SER A 50 -8.34 12.06 8.59
N ASP A 51 -9.24 12.50 7.70
CA ASP A 51 -10.55 11.89 7.49
C ASP A 51 -10.42 10.41 7.07
N CYS A 52 -9.45 10.09 6.20
CA CYS A 52 -9.19 8.71 5.78
C CYS A 52 -8.87 7.78 6.95
N PHE A 53 -8.10 8.25 7.93
CA PHE A 53 -7.75 7.48 9.12
C PHE A 53 -8.91 7.37 10.10
N GLU A 54 -9.70 8.43 10.25
CA GLU A 54 -10.92 8.41 11.07
C GLU A 54 -11.95 7.41 10.54
N PHE A 55 -12.17 7.36 9.21
CA PHE A 55 -13.09 6.39 8.59
C PHE A 55 -12.72 4.93 8.84
N ILE A 56 -11.43 4.63 9.03
CA ILE A 56 -10.93 3.28 9.31
C ILE A 56 -10.65 3.04 10.80
N GLY A 57 -10.97 4.02 11.66
CA GLY A 57 -10.81 3.93 13.12
C GLY A 57 -9.36 3.82 13.58
N LEU A 58 -8.41 4.39 12.82
CA LEU A 58 -7.00 4.44 13.18
C LEU A 58 -6.59 5.86 13.61
N PRO A 59 -5.62 6.00 14.52
CA PRO A 59 -5.06 7.30 14.85
C PRO A 59 -4.36 7.92 13.62
N VAL A 60 -4.55 9.22 13.42
CA VAL A 60 -3.88 9.97 12.35
C VAL A 60 -2.38 10.10 12.67
N PRO A 61 -1.47 9.75 11.75
CA PRO A 61 -0.05 9.94 11.96
C PRO A 61 0.33 11.42 12.04
N GLU A 62 0.98 11.82 13.14
CA GLU A 62 1.47 13.19 13.30
C GLU A 62 2.80 13.42 12.57
N ILE A 63 2.92 14.53 11.84
CA ILE A 63 4.16 15.00 11.19
C ILE A 63 4.46 16.42 11.69
N LYS A 64 4.99 16.51 12.92
CA LYS A 64 5.20 17.80 13.64
C LYS A 64 6.67 18.23 13.75
N ASP A 65 7.58 17.38 13.31
CA ASP A 65 9.02 17.60 13.30
C ASP A 65 9.66 16.88 12.12
N ASP A 66 10.98 17.03 11.98
CA ASP A 66 11.72 16.45 10.85
C ASP A 66 12.28 15.05 11.13
N ARG A 67 11.76 14.33 12.14
CA ARG A 67 12.20 12.97 12.43
C ARG A 67 11.89 12.01 11.28
N GLY A 68 12.78 11.04 11.10
CA GLY A 68 12.69 10.04 10.06
C GLY A 68 11.77 8.87 10.44
N LEU A 69 11.73 7.84 9.58
CA LEU A 69 10.93 6.64 9.83
C LEU A 69 11.54 5.79 10.96
N GLU A 70 12.86 5.82 11.10
CA GLU A 70 13.63 5.15 12.16
C GLU A 70 13.21 5.60 13.56
N ASP A 71 12.73 6.82 13.72
CA ASP A 71 12.35 7.39 15.02
C ASP A 71 10.92 7.03 15.45
N VAL A 72 10.11 6.52 14.52
CA VAL A 72 8.68 6.26 14.73
C VAL A 72 8.28 4.82 14.42
N THR A 73 9.21 4.03 13.90
CA THR A 73 8.95 2.63 13.59
C THR A 73 8.85 1.78 14.86
N HIS A 74 8.07 0.70 14.77
CA HIS A 74 8.00 -0.33 15.79
C HIS A 74 8.97 -1.49 15.54
N TYR A 75 9.76 -1.43 14.46
CA TYR A 75 10.85 -2.37 14.28
C TYR A 75 11.91 -2.17 15.35
N ASN A 76 12.54 -3.26 15.80
CA ASN A 76 13.74 -3.14 16.62
C ASN A 76 14.89 -2.51 15.81
N ASP A 77 15.86 -1.92 16.51
CA ASP A 77 16.97 -1.18 15.91
C ASP A 77 17.72 -1.96 14.83
N ASP A 78 17.97 -3.26 15.07
CA ASP A 78 18.67 -4.14 14.13
C ASP A 78 17.91 -4.36 12.82
N LEU A 79 16.58 -4.37 12.88
CA LEU A 79 15.71 -4.54 11.72
C LEU A 79 15.43 -3.21 11.04
N ALA A 80 15.20 -2.15 11.81
CA ALA A 80 15.09 -0.78 11.33
C ALA A 80 16.34 -0.40 10.50
N ALA A 81 17.55 -0.64 11.03
CA ALA A 81 18.80 -0.36 10.33
C ALA A 81 19.01 -1.16 9.02
N LYS A 82 18.27 -2.27 8.84
CA LYS A 82 18.32 -3.10 7.62
C LYS A 82 17.25 -2.74 6.60
N MET A 83 16.09 -2.28 7.08
CA MET A 83 14.89 -2.10 6.26
C MET A 83 14.60 -0.64 5.93
N ILE A 84 15.09 0.28 6.75
CA ILE A 84 14.84 1.70 6.62
C ILE A 84 16.11 2.36 6.10
N GLU A 85 15.99 3.11 5.01
CA GLU A 85 17.07 3.97 4.55
C GLU A 85 17.26 5.11 5.58
N PRO A 86 18.49 5.32 6.10
CA PRO A 86 18.70 6.30 7.17
C PRO A 86 18.33 7.73 6.75
N ASN A 87 17.64 8.45 7.64
CA ASN A 87 17.46 9.89 7.64
C ASN A 87 16.84 10.49 6.37
N LEU A 88 15.60 10.07 6.05
CA LEU A 88 14.81 10.71 4.99
C LEU A 88 13.96 11.92 5.49
N GLY A 89 14.11 12.27 6.77
CA GLY A 89 13.34 13.33 7.43
C GLY A 89 11.81 13.15 7.33
N SER A 90 11.08 14.24 7.57
CA SER A 90 9.62 14.25 7.48
C SER A 90 9.08 13.95 6.08
N LEU A 91 9.82 14.35 5.04
CA LEU A 91 9.43 14.12 3.64
C LEU A 91 9.44 12.64 3.30
N GLY A 92 10.57 11.96 3.47
CA GLY A 92 10.62 10.55 3.11
C GLY A 92 9.81 9.66 4.04
N ARG A 93 9.59 10.07 5.30
CA ARG A 93 8.57 9.44 6.14
C ARG A 93 7.20 9.48 5.47
N ALA A 94 6.79 10.63 4.92
CA ALA A 94 5.52 10.75 4.18
C ALA A 94 5.53 9.90 2.89
N GLU A 95 6.62 9.88 2.12
CA GLU A 95 6.71 9.07 0.90
C GLU A 95 6.63 7.55 1.15
N VAL A 96 7.26 7.08 2.23
CA VAL A 96 7.15 5.68 2.67
C VAL A 96 5.74 5.39 3.15
N MET A 97 5.11 6.30 3.89
CA MET A 97 3.74 6.15 4.35
C MET A 97 2.75 6.00 3.17
N ILE A 98 2.89 6.81 2.11
CA ILE A 98 2.07 6.67 0.89
C ILE A 98 2.23 5.27 0.29
N THR A 99 3.46 4.76 0.23
CA THR A 99 3.75 3.43 -0.31
C THR A 99 3.11 2.34 0.57
N ALA A 100 3.34 2.38 1.87
CA ALA A 100 2.82 1.41 2.83
C ALA A 100 1.29 1.37 2.88
N LEU A 101 0.62 2.53 2.85
CA LEU A 101 -0.84 2.61 2.81
C LEU A 101 -1.41 2.04 1.51
N THR A 102 -0.74 2.29 0.38
CA THR A 102 -1.13 1.73 -0.93
C THR A 102 -1.01 0.21 -0.93
N GLU A 103 0.11 -0.33 -0.42
CA GLU A 103 0.32 -1.77 -0.31
C GLU A 103 -0.70 -2.43 0.63
N ALA A 104 -0.99 -1.80 1.77
CA ALA A 104 -2.00 -2.28 2.72
C ALA A 104 -3.41 -2.31 2.09
N ALA A 105 -3.79 -1.26 1.36
CA ALA A 105 -5.06 -1.19 0.65
C ALA A 105 -5.16 -2.26 -0.45
N GLU A 106 -4.08 -2.48 -1.21
CA GLU A 106 -4.02 -3.52 -2.23
C GLU A 106 -4.18 -4.92 -1.62
N ASP A 107 -3.50 -5.20 -0.50
CA ASP A 107 -3.56 -6.50 0.16
C ASP A 107 -4.94 -6.80 0.75
N LEU A 108 -5.54 -5.81 1.44
CA LEU A 108 -6.92 -5.93 1.92
C LEU A 108 -7.90 -6.16 0.77
N ALA A 109 -7.74 -5.44 -0.36
CA ALA A 109 -8.57 -5.62 -1.54
C ALA A 109 -8.46 -7.05 -2.12
N LYS A 110 -7.27 -7.66 -2.11
CA LYS A 110 -7.07 -9.07 -2.51
C LYS A 110 -7.88 -10.01 -1.63
N HIS A 111 -7.81 -9.85 -0.31
CA HIS A 111 -8.55 -10.69 0.64
C HIS A 111 -10.07 -10.51 0.51
N VAL A 112 -10.56 -9.27 0.42
CA VAL A 112 -11.99 -8.99 0.21
C VAL A 112 -12.49 -9.58 -1.12
N ASN A 113 -11.70 -9.47 -2.18
CA ASN A 113 -12.03 -10.04 -3.48
C ASN A 113 -12.09 -11.57 -3.43
N ALA A 114 -11.08 -12.21 -2.83
CA ALA A 114 -11.02 -13.65 -2.65
C ALA A 114 -12.24 -14.17 -1.87
N TYR A 115 -12.57 -13.54 -0.74
CA TYR A 115 -13.74 -13.87 0.06
C TYR A 115 -15.03 -13.80 -0.78
N LYS A 116 -15.29 -12.66 -1.45
CA LYS A 116 -16.49 -12.48 -2.28
C LYS A 116 -16.58 -13.52 -3.40
N ARG A 117 -15.46 -13.84 -4.06
CA ARG A 117 -15.44 -14.86 -5.12
C ARG A 117 -15.75 -16.25 -4.58
N THR A 118 -15.23 -16.60 -3.41
CA THR A 118 -15.52 -17.88 -2.75
C THR A 118 -17.00 -18.02 -2.44
N GLU A 119 -17.61 -17.01 -1.79
CA GLU A 119 -19.03 -17.02 -1.44
C GLU A 119 -19.94 -17.10 -2.67
N ILE A 120 -19.63 -16.33 -3.72
CA ILE A 120 -20.43 -16.34 -4.95
C ILE A 120 -20.33 -17.71 -5.66
N LYS A 121 -19.15 -18.32 -5.70
CA LYS A 121 -18.96 -19.66 -6.28
C LYS A 121 -19.70 -20.74 -5.47
N ALA A 122 -19.64 -20.68 -4.14
CA ALA A 122 -20.40 -21.58 -3.29
C ALA A 122 -21.90 -21.49 -3.60
N ARG A 123 -22.43 -20.27 -3.70
CA ARG A 123 -23.84 -20.04 -4.06
C ARG A 123 -24.20 -20.53 -5.45
N LEU A 124 -23.31 -20.44 -6.43
CA LEU A 124 -23.52 -21.04 -7.75
C LEU A 124 -23.61 -22.56 -7.67
N THR A 125 -22.74 -23.22 -6.92
CA THR A 125 -22.78 -24.68 -6.71
C THR A 125 -24.07 -25.13 -6.02
N GLU A 126 -24.58 -24.37 -5.05
CA GLU A 126 -25.89 -24.62 -4.44
C GLU A 126 -27.03 -24.57 -5.47
N ILE A 127 -27.01 -23.58 -6.38
CA ILE A 127 -28.02 -23.45 -7.44
C ILE A 127 -27.91 -24.62 -8.44
N GLU A 128 -26.70 -25.02 -8.81
CA GLU A 128 -26.44 -26.13 -9.75
C GLU A 128 -26.89 -27.49 -9.20
N THR A 129 -26.86 -27.67 -7.88
CA THR A 129 -27.25 -28.91 -7.20
C THR A 129 -28.70 -28.89 -6.69
N SER A 130 -29.40 -27.77 -6.83
CA SER A 130 -30.80 -27.64 -6.43
C SER A 130 -31.74 -28.40 -7.37
N ASP A 131 -32.86 -28.86 -6.84
CA ASP A 131 -33.93 -29.46 -7.66
C ASP A 131 -34.65 -28.37 -8.47
N LEU A 132 -34.46 -28.41 -9.79
CA LEU A 132 -35.03 -27.45 -10.76
C LEU A 132 -36.11 -28.09 -11.64
N SER A 133 -36.82 -29.09 -11.09
CA SER A 133 -37.90 -29.80 -11.80
C SER A 133 -39.07 -28.88 -12.17
N GLU A 134 -39.36 -27.87 -11.34
CA GLU A 134 -40.43 -26.90 -11.60
C GLU A 134 -39.97 -25.80 -12.57
N PRO A 135 -40.72 -25.49 -13.65
CA PRO A 135 -40.33 -24.51 -14.67
C PRO A 135 -40.06 -23.10 -14.13
N GLU A 136 -40.86 -22.64 -13.17
CA GLU A 136 -40.68 -21.32 -12.57
C GLU A 136 -39.46 -21.27 -11.64
N ALA A 137 -39.23 -22.33 -10.85
CA ALA A 137 -38.03 -22.45 -10.02
C ALA A 137 -36.75 -22.45 -10.86
N LYS A 138 -36.77 -23.18 -11.98
CA LYS A 138 -35.68 -23.20 -12.97
C LYS A 138 -35.39 -21.83 -13.55
N LYS A 139 -36.42 -21.06 -13.91
CA LYS A 139 -36.26 -19.71 -14.47
C LYS A 139 -35.62 -18.74 -13.47
N VAL A 140 -36.06 -18.80 -12.21
CA VAL A 140 -35.48 -17.98 -11.12
C VAL A 140 -34.02 -18.36 -10.88
N ALA A 141 -33.70 -19.65 -10.80
CA ALA A 141 -32.35 -20.16 -10.63
C ALA A 141 -31.40 -19.70 -11.74
N LEU A 142 -31.81 -19.80 -13.01
CA LEU A 142 -31.00 -19.35 -14.14
C LEU A 142 -30.73 -17.84 -14.12
N LYS A 143 -31.73 -17.04 -13.76
CA LYS A 143 -31.58 -15.58 -13.64
C LYS A 143 -30.57 -15.22 -12.55
N GLU A 144 -30.65 -15.91 -11.40
CA GLU A 144 -29.73 -15.69 -10.30
C GLU A 144 -28.31 -16.14 -10.64
N ALA A 145 -28.14 -17.32 -11.27
CA ALA A 145 -26.83 -17.78 -11.74
C ALA A 145 -26.20 -16.78 -12.74
N ALA A 146 -26.99 -16.20 -13.65
CA ALA A 146 -26.51 -15.16 -14.56
C ALA A 146 -26.06 -13.89 -13.82
N ARG A 147 -26.79 -13.47 -12.78
CA ARG A 147 -26.44 -12.33 -11.92
C ARG A 147 -25.12 -12.57 -11.18
N LEU A 148 -24.96 -13.76 -10.57
CA LEU A 148 -23.76 -14.16 -9.83
C LEU A 148 -22.53 -14.25 -10.76
N ASN A 149 -22.68 -14.82 -11.96
CA ASN A 149 -21.62 -14.85 -12.96
C ASN A 149 -21.18 -13.44 -13.39
N LYS A 150 -22.12 -12.50 -13.54
CA LYS A 150 -21.79 -11.10 -13.81
C LYS A 150 -21.01 -10.45 -12.66
N MET A 151 -21.31 -10.78 -11.41
CA MET A 151 -20.54 -10.31 -10.26
C MET A 151 -19.11 -10.87 -10.27
N LEU A 152 -18.93 -12.15 -10.64
CA LEU A 152 -17.58 -12.74 -10.80
C LEU A 152 -16.76 -12.08 -11.91
N ASP A 153 -17.39 -11.71 -13.02
CA ASP A 153 -16.76 -10.93 -14.09
C ASP A 153 -16.28 -9.56 -13.57
N GLN A 154 -17.12 -8.85 -12.82
CA GLN A 154 -16.75 -7.57 -12.19
C GLN A 154 -15.58 -7.75 -11.21
N LEU A 155 -15.62 -8.79 -10.38
CA LEU A 155 -14.53 -9.11 -9.44
C LEU A 155 -13.24 -9.58 -10.14
N GLY A 156 -13.28 -9.87 -11.44
CA GLY A 156 -12.09 -10.12 -12.25
C GLY A 156 -11.39 -8.85 -12.74
N LYS A 157 -11.99 -7.67 -12.52
CA LYS A 157 -11.47 -6.39 -13.01
C LYS A 157 -10.64 -5.70 -11.94
N GLN A 158 -9.65 -4.92 -12.38
CA GLN A 158 -8.85 -4.07 -11.52
C GLN A 158 -9.52 -2.70 -11.34
N VAL A 159 -9.48 -2.18 -10.12
CA VAL A 159 -9.78 -0.78 -9.84
C VAL A 159 -8.48 0.01 -9.98
N ARG A 160 -8.50 1.12 -10.72
CA ARG A 160 -7.32 1.97 -10.95
C ARG A 160 -7.46 3.25 -10.14
N HIS A 161 -6.48 3.51 -9.28
CA HIS A 161 -6.31 4.80 -8.59
C HIS A 161 -5.09 5.50 -9.15
N THR A 162 -5.22 6.80 -9.41
CA THR A 162 -4.12 7.66 -9.86
C THR A 162 -3.70 8.58 -8.73
N PHE A 163 -2.38 8.75 -8.58
CA PHE A 163 -1.78 9.62 -7.58
C PHE A 163 -0.98 10.74 -8.27
N PRO A 164 -0.93 11.95 -7.70
CA PRO A 164 0.05 12.96 -8.10
C PRO A 164 1.46 12.39 -7.97
N GLN A 165 2.37 12.64 -8.91
CA GLN A 165 3.75 12.15 -8.83
C GLN A 165 4.44 12.71 -7.57
N TRP A 166 4.84 11.83 -6.65
CA TRP A 166 5.50 12.24 -5.39
C TRP A 166 6.98 11.89 -5.32
N LYS A 167 7.41 10.82 -6.01
CA LYS A 167 8.83 10.47 -6.13
C LYS A 167 9.44 11.13 -7.37
N VAL A 168 10.59 11.77 -7.24
CA VAL A 168 11.30 12.34 -8.40
C VAL A 168 12.71 11.79 -8.48
N ILE A 169 13.18 11.54 -9.71
CA ILE A 169 14.58 11.22 -10.02
C ILE A 169 15.13 12.32 -10.92
N GLY A 170 16.37 12.72 -10.69
CA GLY A 170 17.08 13.78 -11.42
C GLY A 170 18.46 13.34 -11.87
#